data_AF-A0A7K0CBZ6-F1
#
_entry.id   AF-A0A7K0CBZ6-F1
#
_cell.length_a   1.000
_cell.length_b   1.000
_cell.length_c   1.000
_cell.angle_alpha   90.00
_cell.angle_beta   90.00
_cell.angle_gamma   90.00
#
_symmetry.space_group_name_H-M   'P 1'
#
loop_
_entity.id
_entity.type
_entity.pdbx_description
1 polymer ?
#
loop_
_entity_poly.entity_id
_entity_poly.type
_entity_poly.pdbx_seq_one_letter_code
_entity_poly.pdbx_strand_id
1 'polypeptide(L)'
;MRMSRATAITALVTAPVLLLATPALAAAAPPATSAASTAAGDPDDVGELAFEIAVILADPDSGRAVKEAAGEALDAGTVEAMRYFLDVQYPIAQFEDDRVAIARILADPDSGRGVKREAGEALDAGTAEAARAFLETGYRLAQAEDDRVTISRMLTDPDLSPELRAAINDLLDDGTPEELREFLEHGQYEV
;
A
#
# COMPACT_ATOMS: atom_id res chain seq x y z
N MET A 1 -25.07 -6.19 46.10
CA MET A 1 -25.55 -5.49 47.32
C MET A 1 -25.14 -4.03 47.24
N ARG A 2 -26.13 -3.11 47.33
CA ARG A 2 -26.09 -1.78 47.98
C ARG A 2 -25.11 -0.74 47.40
N MET A 3 -25.58 0.20 46.57
CA MET A 3 -26.22 1.49 46.91
C MET A 3 -25.28 2.63 47.36
N SER A 4 -25.15 3.62 46.46
CA SER A 4 -25.35 5.08 46.63
C SER A 4 -24.76 5.86 47.80
N ARG A 5 -24.20 7.06 47.48
CA ARG A 5 -24.46 8.41 48.08
C ARG A 5 -23.52 9.46 47.44
N ALA A 6 -24.03 10.49 46.74
CA ALA A 6 -24.49 11.82 47.23
C ALA A 6 -23.33 12.70 47.77
N THR A 7 -23.14 13.99 47.45
CA THR A 7 -24.07 15.13 47.56
C THR A 7 -23.44 16.40 46.93
N ALA A 8 -24.29 17.33 46.49
CA ALA A 8 -24.02 18.65 45.91
C ALA A 8 -23.54 19.72 46.91
N ILE A 9 -22.90 20.79 46.43
CA ILE A 9 -22.96 22.14 47.03
C ILE A 9 -23.02 23.20 45.91
N THR A 10 -24.12 23.95 45.90
CA THR A 10 -24.36 25.19 45.16
C THR A 10 -23.91 26.37 46.03
N ALA A 11 -23.26 27.38 45.45
CA ALA A 11 -23.15 28.71 46.07
C ALA A 11 -23.27 29.80 45.01
N LEU A 12 -24.34 30.59 45.18
CA LEU A 12 -24.76 31.74 44.38
C LEU A 12 -24.19 33.00 45.04
N VAL A 13 -23.53 33.91 44.31
CA VAL A 13 -23.33 35.30 44.76
C VAL A 13 -23.62 36.27 43.61
N THR A 14 -24.41 37.26 43.99
CA THR A 14 -25.09 38.34 43.28
C THR A 14 -24.23 39.60 43.02
N ALA A 15 -24.31 40.11 41.77
CA ALA A 15 -24.38 41.50 41.22
C ALA A 15 -23.55 42.67 41.82
N PRO A 16 -23.17 43.68 40.99
CA PRO A 16 -24.12 44.73 40.56
C PRO A 16 -24.02 45.19 39.09
N VAL A 17 -25.13 45.75 38.64
CA VAL A 17 -25.36 46.47 37.37
C VAL A 17 -24.80 47.90 37.47
N LEU A 18 -24.07 48.36 36.44
CA LEU A 18 -23.85 49.78 36.18
C LEU A 18 -24.17 50.07 34.70
N LEU A 19 -25.10 51.00 34.53
CA LEU A 19 -25.73 51.43 33.28
C LEU A 19 -25.13 52.81 32.93
N LEU A 20 -24.41 52.92 31.82
CA LEU A 20 -23.92 54.20 31.28
C LEU A 20 -24.20 54.25 29.77
N ALA A 21 -24.89 55.29 29.35
CA ALA A 21 -25.38 55.52 28.00
C ALA A 21 -24.37 56.28 27.12
N THR A 22 -24.21 55.81 25.87
CA THR A 22 -24.02 56.49 24.54
C THR A 22 -23.05 57.69 24.40
N PRO A 23 -22.28 57.82 23.28
CA PRO A 23 -22.82 57.83 21.91
C PRO A 23 -22.05 57.02 20.85
N ALA A 24 -22.73 56.86 19.72
CA ALA A 24 -22.27 56.26 18.47
C ALA A 24 -21.09 57.03 17.86
N LEU A 25 -20.03 56.30 17.52
CA LEU A 25 -18.97 56.77 16.62
C LEU A 25 -18.89 55.78 15.46
N ALA A 26 -19.37 56.20 14.30
CA ALA A 26 -19.22 55.48 13.05
C ALA A 26 -17.74 55.53 12.61
N ALA A 27 -16.98 54.51 13.00
CA ALA A 27 -15.66 54.27 12.44
C ALA A 27 -15.85 53.57 11.09
N ALA A 28 -15.51 54.27 10.02
CA ALA A 28 -15.45 53.73 8.67
C ALA A 28 -14.61 52.44 8.68
N ALA A 29 -15.22 51.33 8.29
CA ALA A 29 -14.52 50.09 8.07
C ALA A 29 -13.43 50.35 7.01
N PRO A 30 -12.18 49.90 7.22
CA PRO A 30 -11.22 49.83 6.12
C PRO A 30 -11.86 48.97 5.04
N PRO A 31 -11.67 49.26 3.74
CA PRO A 31 -12.01 48.30 2.72
C PRO A 31 -11.22 47.04 3.08
N ALA A 32 -11.93 45.97 3.42
CA ALA A 32 -11.37 44.64 3.37
C ALA A 32 -10.97 44.47 1.90
N THR A 33 -9.72 44.74 1.59
CA THR A 33 -9.10 44.27 0.38
C THR A 33 -9.19 42.75 0.50
N SER A 34 -10.23 42.19 -0.09
CA SER A 34 -10.28 40.77 -0.40
C SER A 34 -9.09 40.54 -1.32
N ALA A 35 -7.95 40.19 -0.72
CA ALA A 35 -6.87 39.54 -1.43
C ALA A 35 -7.49 38.25 -1.95
N ALA A 36 -7.91 38.31 -3.22
CA ALA A 36 -8.36 37.15 -3.96
C ALA A 36 -7.25 36.11 -3.81
N SER A 37 -7.65 34.96 -3.28
CA SER A 37 -6.84 33.78 -3.14
C SER A 37 -6.16 33.47 -4.47
N THR A 38 -4.86 33.70 -4.55
CA THR A 38 -3.97 32.94 -5.46
C THR A 38 -3.44 31.69 -4.74
N ALA A 39 -4.15 31.20 -3.72
CA ALA A 39 -3.86 29.93 -3.06
C ALA A 39 -4.56 28.74 -3.73
N ALA A 40 -5.31 28.99 -4.81
CA ALA A 40 -5.57 27.96 -5.81
C ALA A 40 -4.43 28.09 -6.82
N GLY A 41 -3.53 27.11 -6.87
CA GLY A 41 -2.46 27.05 -7.87
C GLY A 41 -2.98 27.19 -9.29
N ASP A 42 -2.06 27.38 -10.24
CA ASP A 42 -2.41 27.52 -11.65
C ASP A 42 -3.29 26.33 -12.09
N PRO A 43 -4.44 26.55 -12.75
CA PRO A 43 -5.31 25.45 -13.17
C PRO A 43 -4.60 24.44 -14.07
N ASP A 44 -3.55 24.84 -14.79
CA ASP A 44 -2.73 23.94 -15.59
C ASP A 44 -1.92 22.98 -14.69
N ASP A 45 -1.42 23.44 -13.54
CA ASP A 45 -0.72 22.60 -12.54
C ASP A 45 -1.65 21.51 -11.97
N VAL A 46 -2.92 21.84 -11.72
CA VAL A 46 -3.90 20.87 -11.20
C VAL A 46 -4.15 19.77 -12.22
N GLY A 47 -4.28 20.12 -13.50
CA GLY A 47 -4.51 19.16 -14.58
C GLY A 47 -3.34 18.19 -14.78
N GLU A 48 -2.11 18.70 -14.71
CA GLU A 48 -0.89 17.89 -14.83
C GLU A 48 -0.77 16.88 -13.67
N LEU A 49 -0.91 17.35 -12.43
CA LEU A 49 -0.81 16.49 -11.25
C LEU A 49 -1.96 15.47 -11.18
N ALA A 50 -3.18 15.86 -11.56
CA ALA A 50 -4.30 14.93 -11.62
C ALA A 50 -4.08 13.83 -12.67
N PHE A 51 -3.44 14.14 -13.79
CA PHE A 51 -3.08 13.14 -14.79
C PHE A 51 -2.02 12.17 -14.26
N GLU A 52 -0.99 12.66 -13.56
CA GLU A 52 0.03 11.80 -12.94
C GLU A 52 -0.58 10.84 -11.92
N ILE A 53 -1.47 11.33 -11.06
CA ILE A 53 -2.20 10.48 -10.11
C ILE A 53 -3.08 9.46 -10.85
N ALA A 54 -3.71 9.85 -11.96
CA ALA A 54 -4.50 8.93 -12.78
C ALA A 54 -3.64 7.82 -13.42
N VAL A 55 -2.39 8.10 -13.78
CA VAL A 55 -1.44 7.07 -14.26
C VAL A 55 -1.15 6.07 -13.15
N ILE A 56 -0.88 6.52 -11.92
CA ILE A 56 -0.68 5.65 -10.76
C ILE A 56 -1.92 4.77 -10.53
N LEU A 57 -3.12 5.37 -10.55
CA LEU A 57 -4.38 4.64 -10.35
C LEU A 57 -4.70 3.63 -11.45
N ALA A 58 -4.18 3.82 -12.66
CA ALA A 58 -4.34 2.90 -13.77
C ALA A 58 -3.41 1.67 -13.69
N ASP A 59 -2.36 1.73 -12.86
CA ASP A 59 -1.50 0.60 -12.59
C ASP A 59 -2.29 -0.51 -11.86
N PRO A 60 -2.35 -1.74 -12.39
CA PRO A 60 -3.02 -2.85 -11.72
C PRO A 60 -2.41 -3.19 -10.35
N ASP A 61 -1.14 -2.86 -10.11
CA ASP A 61 -0.43 -3.08 -8.85
C ASP A 61 -0.79 -2.04 -7.78
N SER A 62 -1.48 -0.96 -8.14
CA SER A 62 -2.00 0.01 -7.19
C SER A 62 -3.04 -0.62 -6.28
N GLY A 63 -2.66 -0.81 -5.02
CA GLY A 63 -3.50 -1.43 -4.01
C GLY A 63 -4.52 -0.47 -3.41
N ARG A 64 -5.07 -0.86 -2.27
CA ARG A 64 -6.18 -0.13 -1.65
C ARG A 64 -5.68 1.17 -1.02
N ALA A 65 -4.54 1.13 -0.32
CA ALA A 65 -4.01 2.30 0.36
C ALA A 65 -3.66 3.40 -0.64
N VAL A 66 -3.02 3.05 -1.76
CA VAL A 66 -2.72 4.00 -2.84
C VAL A 66 -3.99 4.60 -3.42
N LYS A 67 -5.01 3.77 -3.70
CA LYS A 67 -6.29 4.21 -4.25
C LYS A 67 -7.04 5.18 -3.32
N GLU A 68 -7.05 4.90 -2.02
CA GLU A 68 -7.67 5.75 -1.01
C GLU A 68 -6.94 7.10 -0.92
N ALA A 69 -5.62 7.09 -0.74
CA ALA A 69 -4.82 8.32 -0.62
C ALA A 69 -4.84 9.19 -1.89
N ALA A 70 -4.81 8.56 -3.07
CA ALA A 70 -4.95 9.24 -4.36
C ALA A 70 -6.34 9.87 -4.51
N GLY A 71 -7.39 9.14 -4.14
CA GLY A 71 -8.77 9.63 -4.16
C GLY A 71 -8.95 10.87 -3.29
N GLU A 72 -8.41 10.85 -2.06
CA GLU A 72 -8.44 12.01 -1.17
C GLU A 72 -7.74 13.24 -1.77
N ALA A 73 -6.60 13.04 -2.43
CA ALA A 73 -5.86 14.12 -3.09
C ALA A 73 -6.61 14.70 -4.30
N LEU A 74 -7.24 13.84 -5.10
CA LEU A 74 -8.05 14.25 -6.25
C LEU A 74 -9.34 14.97 -5.81
N ASP A 75 -10.01 14.47 -4.77
CA ASP A 75 -11.24 15.06 -4.23
C ASP A 75 -10.98 16.43 -3.60
N ALA A 76 -9.80 16.63 -2.99
CA ALA A 76 -9.39 17.94 -2.50
C ALA A 76 -9.25 18.97 -3.63
N GLY A 77 -8.83 18.52 -4.83
CA GLY A 77 -8.77 19.36 -6.03
C GLY A 77 -7.75 20.50 -5.96
N THR A 78 -6.76 20.42 -5.07
CA THR A 78 -5.72 21.45 -4.91
C THR A 78 -4.34 20.93 -5.30
N VAL A 79 -3.52 21.83 -5.82
CA VAL A 79 -2.12 21.56 -6.18
C VAL A 79 -1.34 21.05 -4.96
N GLU A 80 -1.56 21.64 -3.79
CA GLU A 80 -0.89 21.27 -2.54
C GLU A 80 -1.23 19.84 -2.11
N ALA A 81 -2.50 19.43 -2.24
CA ALA A 81 -2.92 18.08 -1.87
C ALA A 81 -2.34 17.04 -2.83
N MET A 82 -2.38 17.32 -4.14
CA MET A 82 -1.84 16.42 -5.16
C MET A 82 -0.31 16.28 -5.05
N ARG A 83 0.43 17.38 -4.86
CA ARG A 83 1.89 17.32 -4.63
C ARG A 83 2.23 16.57 -3.34
N TYR A 84 1.51 16.86 -2.26
CA TYR A 84 1.72 16.14 -1.00
C TYR A 84 1.46 14.64 -1.13
N PHE A 85 0.45 14.25 -1.92
CA PHE A 85 0.22 12.84 -2.22
C PHE A 85 1.42 12.24 -2.95
N LEU A 86 1.84 12.81 -4.07
CA LEU A 86 2.94 12.27 -4.88
C LEU A 86 4.27 12.20 -4.11
N ASP A 87 4.61 13.26 -3.37
CA ASP A 87 5.91 13.37 -2.70
C ASP A 87 5.99 12.59 -1.38
N VAL A 88 4.86 12.47 -0.67
CA VAL A 88 4.85 11.97 0.72
C VAL A 88 3.94 10.78 0.91
N GLN A 89 2.67 10.86 0.51
CA GLN A 89 1.71 9.79 0.83
C GLN A 89 1.88 8.57 -0.06
N TYR A 90 2.18 8.75 -1.34
CA TYR A 90 2.31 7.68 -2.30
C TYR A 90 3.31 6.60 -1.86
N PRO A 91 4.58 6.90 -1.49
CA PRO A 91 5.51 5.87 -1.06
C PRO A 91 5.08 5.17 0.25
N ILE A 92 4.36 5.86 1.14
CA ILE A 92 3.82 5.28 2.38
C ILE A 92 2.70 4.29 2.04
N ALA A 93 1.74 4.73 1.23
CA ALA A 93 0.60 3.95 0.80
C ALA A 93 1.03 2.73 -0.02
N GLN A 94 1.99 2.90 -0.94
CA GLN A 94 2.57 1.81 -1.72
C GLN A 94 3.21 0.77 -0.81
N PHE A 95 3.96 1.19 0.21
CA PHE A 95 4.57 0.26 1.15
C PHE A 95 3.53 -0.52 1.97
N GLU A 96 2.42 0.11 2.36
CA GLU A 96 1.32 -0.59 3.02
C GLU A 96 0.71 -1.66 2.10
N ASP A 97 0.45 -1.31 0.84
CA ASP A 97 -0.07 -2.23 -0.15
C ASP A 97 0.90 -3.39 -0.44
N ASP A 98 2.20 -3.10 -0.55
CA ASP A 98 3.26 -4.11 -0.74
C ASP A 98 3.30 -5.10 0.45
N ARG A 99 3.25 -4.59 1.69
CA ARG A 99 3.20 -5.46 2.88
C ARG A 99 1.96 -6.35 2.89
N VAL A 100 0.82 -5.83 2.44
CA VAL A 100 -0.41 -6.62 2.30
C VAL A 100 -0.24 -7.69 1.21
N ALA A 101 0.39 -7.37 0.07
CA ALA A 101 0.67 -8.34 -0.98
C ALA A 101 1.57 -9.48 -0.47
N ILE A 102 2.65 -9.16 0.26
CA ILE A 102 3.54 -10.17 0.85
C ILE A 102 2.81 -11.01 1.91
N ALA A 103 1.98 -10.38 2.75
CA ALA A 103 1.18 -11.11 3.73
C ALA A 103 0.18 -12.08 3.07
N ARG A 104 -0.39 -11.72 1.90
CA ARG A 104 -1.23 -12.63 1.12
C ARG A 104 -0.44 -13.82 0.58
N ILE A 105 0.76 -13.59 0.06
CA ILE A 105 1.68 -14.65 -0.37
C ILE A 105 1.98 -15.61 0.80
N LEU A 106 2.26 -15.09 1.99
CA LEU A 106 2.51 -15.91 3.19
C LEU A 106 1.27 -16.70 3.64
N ALA A 107 0.09 -16.13 3.48
CA ALA A 107 -1.18 -16.76 3.84
C ALA A 107 -1.62 -17.82 2.84
N ASP A 108 -1.08 -17.82 1.62
CA ASP A 108 -1.36 -18.82 0.61
C ASP A 108 -0.86 -20.22 1.08
N PRO A 109 -1.74 -21.21 1.19
CA PRO A 109 -1.35 -22.57 1.56
C PRO A 109 -0.35 -23.18 0.56
N ASP A 110 -0.43 -22.81 -0.72
CA ASP A 110 0.39 -23.35 -1.81
C ASP A 110 1.76 -22.69 -1.90
N SER A 111 1.99 -21.59 -1.17
CA SER A 111 3.32 -20.98 -1.06
C SER A 111 4.33 -21.97 -0.48
N GLY A 112 5.39 -22.20 -1.24
CA GLY A 112 6.49 -23.10 -0.89
C GLY A 112 7.35 -22.57 0.26
N ARG A 113 8.36 -23.36 0.65
CA ARG A 113 9.20 -23.07 1.81
C ARG A 113 10.16 -21.92 1.51
N GLY A 114 10.75 -21.90 0.32
CA GLY A 114 11.62 -20.82 -0.15
C GLY A 114 10.85 -19.51 -0.19
N VAL A 115 9.67 -19.49 -0.83
CA VAL A 115 8.79 -18.31 -0.89
C VAL A 115 8.46 -17.79 0.51
N LYS A 116 8.04 -18.67 1.43
CA LYS A 116 7.68 -18.26 2.81
C LYS A 116 8.87 -17.69 3.58
N ARG A 117 10.07 -18.21 3.34
CA ARG A 117 11.30 -17.73 3.96
C ARG A 117 11.64 -16.31 3.48
N GLU A 118 11.75 -16.13 2.17
CA GLU A 118 12.11 -14.84 1.55
C GLU A 118 11.03 -13.76 1.82
N ALA A 119 9.75 -14.12 1.78
CA ALA A 119 8.65 -13.23 2.12
C ALA A 119 8.71 -12.76 3.59
N GLY A 120 9.05 -13.68 4.51
CA GLY A 120 9.25 -13.35 5.92
C GLY A 120 10.41 -12.39 6.14
N GLU A 121 11.55 -12.66 5.49
CA GLU A 121 12.74 -11.79 5.54
C GLU A 121 12.44 -10.37 5.02
N ALA A 122 11.67 -10.26 3.93
CA ALA A 122 11.26 -8.96 3.39
C ALA A 122 10.37 -8.16 4.36
N LEU A 123 9.44 -8.81 5.05
CA LEU A 123 8.60 -8.16 6.06
C LEU A 123 9.38 -7.79 7.33
N ASP A 124 10.28 -8.66 7.77
CA ASP A 124 11.11 -8.45 8.96
C ASP A 124 12.09 -7.30 8.78
N ALA A 125 12.57 -7.06 7.56
CA ALA A 125 13.38 -5.90 7.22
C ALA A 125 12.63 -4.58 7.44
N GLY A 126 11.30 -4.57 7.29
CA GLY A 126 10.45 -3.43 7.62
C GLY A 126 10.68 -2.17 6.77
N THR A 127 11.20 -2.33 5.55
CA THR A 127 11.47 -1.21 4.61
C THR A 127 10.72 -1.38 3.30
N ALA A 128 10.35 -0.26 2.66
CA ALA A 128 9.71 -0.25 1.35
C ALA A 128 10.59 -0.90 0.27
N GLU A 129 11.90 -0.66 0.32
CA GLU A 129 12.85 -1.22 -0.63
C GLU A 129 12.93 -2.75 -0.55
N ALA A 130 12.96 -3.33 0.66
CA ALA A 130 12.94 -4.78 0.83
C ALA A 130 11.63 -5.41 0.33
N ALA A 131 10.49 -4.75 0.61
CA ALA A 131 9.19 -5.22 0.14
C ALA A 131 9.10 -5.20 -1.40
N ARG A 132 9.52 -4.10 -2.04
CA ARG A 132 9.56 -3.99 -3.52
C ARG A 132 10.52 -4.99 -4.15
N ALA A 133 11.74 -5.11 -3.62
CA ALA A 133 12.72 -6.05 -4.15
C ALA A 133 12.22 -7.50 -4.11
N PHE A 134 11.52 -7.89 -3.04
CA PHE A 134 10.90 -9.19 -2.97
C PHE A 134 9.76 -9.34 -4.00
N LEU A 135 8.83 -8.40 -4.09
CA LEU A 135 7.70 -8.51 -5.01
C LEU A 135 8.13 -8.49 -6.49
N GLU A 136 9.13 -7.68 -6.84
CA GLU A 136 9.60 -7.54 -8.23
C GLU A 136 10.46 -8.71 -8.70
N THR A 137 11.33 -9.23 -7.82
CA THR A 137 12.32 -10.24 -8.21
C THR A 137 12.41 -11.42 -7.24
N GLY A 138 12.39 -11.14 -5.93
CA GLY A 138 12.60 -12.17 -4.90
C GLY A 138 11.57 -13.29 -4.92
N TYR A 139 10.28 -12.98 -5.11
CA TYR A 139 9.19 -13.95 -5.18
C TYR A 139 9.43 -14.97 -6.29
N ARG A 140 9.76 -14.49 -7.50
CA ARG A 140 10.03 -15.35 -8.67
C ARG A 140 11.22 -16.28 -8.44
N LEU A 141 12.30 -15.79 -7.82
CA LEU A 141 13.48 -16.60 -7.52
C LEU A 141 13.19 -17.63 -6.43
N ALA A 142 12.44 -17.25 -5.39
CA ALA A 142 12.05 -18.13 -4.30
C ALA A 142 11.11 -19.24 -4.80
N GLN A 143 10.19 -18.91 -5.71
CA GLN A 143 9.32 -19.88 -6.36
C GLN A 143 10.13 -20.87 -7.20
N ALA A 144 11.12 -20.40 -7.95
CA ALA A 144 12.01 -21.28 -8.71
C ALA A 144 12.82 -22.25 -7.82
N GLU A 145 13.23 -21.81 -6.63
CA GLU A 145 13.86 -22.70 -5.63
C GLU A 145 12.89 -23.82 -5.22
N ASP A 146 11.65 -23.47 -4.88
CA ASP A 146 10.61 -24.43 -4.49
C ASP A 146 10.24 -25.38 -5.65
N ASP A 147 10.16 -24.87 -6.88
CA ASP A 147 9.87 -25.64 -8.09
C ASP A 147 11.01 -26.63 -8.39
N ARG A 148 12.27 -26.21 -8.32
CA ARG A 148 13.45 -27.11 -8.46
C ARG A 148 13.42 -28.25 -7.47
N VAL A 149 13.06 -27.98 -6.21
CA VAL A 149 12.91 -29.01 -5.18
C VAL A 149 11.78 -29.98 -5.53
N THR A 150 10.65 -29.47 -6.03
CA THR A 150 9.51 -30.29 -6.44
C THR A 150 9.87 -31.19 -7.62
N ILE A 151 10.49 -30.63 -8.65
CA ILE A 151 10.97 -31.35 -9.84
C ILE A 151 12.00 -32.41 -9.44
N SER A 152 12.95 -32.06 -8.57
CA SER A 152 13.95 -33.02 -8.06
C SER A 152 13.34 -34.22 -7.36
N ARG A 153 12.19 -34.05 -6.67
CA ARG A 153 11.48 -35.17 -6.03
C ARG A 153 10.87 -36.12 -7.05
N MET A 154 10.52 -35.67 -8.25
CA MET A 154 9.98 -36.54 -9.30
C MET A 154 11.00 -37.60 -9.73
N LEU A 155 12.30 -37.31 -9.64
CA LEU A 155 13.37 -38.30 -9.90
C LEU A 155 13.35 -39.52 -8.97
N THR A 156 12.66 -39.43 -7.83
CA THR A 156 12.51 -40.51 -6.86
C THR A 156 11.40 -41.50 -7.22
N ASP A 157 10.57 -41.18 -8.22
CA ASP A 157 9.54 -42.09 -8.72
C ASP A 157 10.20 -43.32 -9.39
N PRO A 158 9.90 -44.55 -8.92
CA PRO A 158 10.44 -45.77 -9.52
C PRO A 158 9.93 -46.04 -10.94
N ASP A 159 8.77 -45.50 -11.31
CA ASP A 159 8.12 -45.74 -12.61
C ASP A 159 8.46 -44.64 -13.65
N LEU A 160 9.38 -43.73 -13.31
CA LEU A 160 9.80 -42.63 -14.18
C LEU A 160 10.50 -43.15 -15.45
N SER A 161 10.00 -42.75 -16.62
CA SER A 161 10.61 -43.12 -17.90
C SER A 161 12.03 -42.56 -18.04
N PRO A 162 12.94 -43.27 -18.75
CA PRO A 162 14.29 -42.76 -19.01
C PRO A 162 14.30 -41.39 -19.72
N GLU A 163 13.34 -41.18 -20.63
CA GLU A 163 13.19 -39.93 -21.39
C GLU A 163 12.80 -38.77 -20.48
N LEU A 164 11.79 -38.96 -19.63
CA LEU A 164 11.37 -37.95 -18.66
C LEU A 164 12.45 -37.68 -17.62
N ARG A 165 13.18 -38.71 -17.20
CA ARG A 165 14.35 -38.56 -16.32
C ARG A 165 15.43 -37.68 -16.95
N ALA A 166 15.72 -37.86 -18.24
CA ALA A 166 16.70 -37.04 -18.95
C ALA A 166 16.23 -35.58 -19.05
N ALA A 167 14.96 -35.35 -19.39
CA ALA A 167 14.38 -34.00 -19.46
C ALA A 167 14.41 -33.29 -18.09
N ILE A 168 14.08 -33.99 -17.01
CA ILE A 168 14.14 -33.41 -15.65
C ILE A 168 15.58 -33.01 -15.29
N ASN A 169 16.58 -33.83 -15.60
CA ASN A 169 17.97 -33.48 -15.28
C ASN A 169 18.44 -32.24 -16.07
N ASP A 170 18.12 -32.16 -17.36
CA ASP A 170 18.43 -31.00 -18.20
C ASP A 170 17.81 -29.71 -17.64
N LEU A 171 16.52 -29.79 -17.26
CA LEU A 171 15.79 -28.69 -16.64
C LEU A 171 16.37 -28.29 -15.27
N LEU A 172 16.84 -29.25 -14.47
CA LEU A 172 17.48 -28.96 -13.19
C LEU A 172 18.89 -28.38 -13.34
N ASP A 173 19.59 -28.65 -14.44
CA ASP A 173 20.92 -28.11 -14.66
C ASP A 173 20.87 -26.66 -15.17
N ASP A 174 20.10 -26.40 -16.23
CA ASP A 174 20.13 -25.12 -16.96
C ASP A 174 18.77 -24.39 -17.04
N GLY A 175 17.69 -24.96 -16.50
CA GLY A 175 16.34 -24.43 -16.65
C GLY A 175 16.09 -23.07 -15.98
N THR A 176 15.38 -22.17 -16.68
CA THR A 176 14.94 -20.89 -16.13
C THR A 176 13.78 -21.06 -15.15
N PRO A 177 13.52 -20.08 -14.25
CA PRO A 177 12.32 -20.08 -13.41
C PRO A 177 11.02 -20.33 -14.19
N GLU A 178 10.90 -19.76 -15.38
CA GLU A 178 9.73 -19.89 -16.24
C GLU A 178 9.61 -21.32 -16.80
N GLU A 179 10.71 -21.93 -17.25
CA GLU A 179 10.73 -23.30 -17.75
C GLU A 179 10.41 -24.32 -16.65
N LEU A 180 10.92 -24.10 -15.43
CA LEU A 180 10.58 -24.93 -14.26
C LEU A 180 9.08 -24.88 -13.96
N ARG A 181 8.50 -23.68 -14.02
CA ARG A 181 7.08 -23.46 -13.78
C ARG A 181 6.22 -24.10 -14.85
N GLU A 182 6.58 -23.89 -16.12
CA GLU A 182 5.89 -24.48 -17.27
C GLU A 182 5.92 -26.01 -17.23
N PHE A 183 7.06 -26.60 -16.86
CA PHE A 183 7.18 -28.05 -16.70
C PHE A 183 6.22 -28.61 -15.64
N LEU A 184 6.08 -27.92 -14.50
CA LEU A 184 5.16 -28.33 -13.43
C LEU A 184 3.68 -28.11 -13.79
N GLU A 185 3.36 -27.12 -14.63
CA GLU A 185 1.98 -26.82 -15.03
C GLU A 185 1.49 -27.70 -16.18
N HIS A 186 2.34 -27.94 -17.16
CA HIS A 186 1.98 -28.55 -18.43
C HIS A 186 2.85 -29.77 -18.78
N GLY A 187 4.15 -29.71 -18.51
CA GLY A 187 5.15 -30.68 -19.00
C GLY A 187 4.97 -32.12 -18.50
N GLN A 188 4.31 -32.34 -17.37
CA GLN A 188 4.10 -33.71 -16.84
C GLN A 188 3.16 -34.60 -17.67
N TYR A 189 2.50 -34.06 -18.71
CA TYR A 189 1.53 -34.78 -19.55
C TYR A 189 1.95 -34.94 -21.02
N GLU A 190 3.08 -34.35 -21.43
CA GLU A 190 3.47 -34.29 -22.85
C GLU A 190 4.54 -35.32 -23.25
N VAL A 191 4.93 -36.21 -22.33
CA VAL A 191 6.08 -37.13 -22.46
C VAL A 191 5.66 -38.60 -22.41
#